data_AF-A0AB37MN18-F1
#
_entry.id   AF-A0AB37MN18-F1
#
_cell.length_a   1.000
_cell.length_b   1.000
_cell.length_c   1.000
_cell.angle_alpha   90.00
_cell.angle_beta   90.00
_cell.angle_gamma   90.00
#
_symmetry.space_group_name_H-M   'P 1'
#
loop_
_entity.id
_entity.type
_entity.pdbx_description
1 polymer ?
#
loop_
_entity_poly.entity_id
_entity_poly.type
_entity_poly.pdbx_seq_one_letter_code
_entity_poly.pdbx_strand_id
1 'polypeptide(L)'
;MENRLAYLLIVEINDYIILVKKNISRISSFINSLTSIPTDTLAGVLVDDDTVFQQMKLSNMNMNENAMRNKSYEANSLENTMPMFGSNHTVVNTARFANTNGLCTVNINTSRLTKFGTKKNLIELLEWMNVLITKIDSYIPQESFFSRFAKPQSWKKQQDKLEPVSLLIDIFKLNSYIQELHCTDVFLKKEGEEEYFAKTNIFAKYIISGMKCLTLDEKEKDIYRKKGKRNIGVKKMKSGLKIVACGNLFDSLYFCEDDGTYVKIIDLMNNLGCFSVGFSNYSYIYMGKRLYMNVGIQKDFESILSILYPMNEIAAVTSEKGDGYDATSTDFKIGSMFNVVEKKIFNDADFLLCDDLGNEWADHIAIRENSMSYIHSKCNDGSATLSASKFQEVIGQAIKNIGNMNPDDNTIQEKMKGMNGKWNGTNINKCRIGMPADYERLYKKLRYNPNKVQEICLAVNYLSKSALAEAFDKIKNNQPLKQKNNVVQLVWLLSGFISTCKEADLNCRIFCKD
;
A
#
# COMPACT_ATOMS: atom_id res chain seq x y z
N MET A 1 -25.70 7.69 37.93
CA MET A 1 -24.22 7.87 37.86
C MET A 1 -23.58 6.51 38.04
N GLU A 2 -22.84 6.03 37.04
CA GLU A 2 -22.07 4.79 37.12
C GLU A 2 -20.71 5.12 37.76
N ASN A 3 -20.43 4.61 38.95
CA ASN A 3 -19.12 4.80 39.60
C ASN A 3 -18.06 3.94 38.90
N ARG A 4 -17.27 4.55 38.02
CA ARG A 4 -16.15 3.87 37.35
C ARG A 4 -14.87 4.01 38.16
N LEU A 5 -14.33 2.89 38.63
CA LEU A 5 -13.01 2.85 39.26
C LEU A 5 -11.91 3.12 38.23
N ALA A 6 -10.97 3.99 38.56
CA ALA A 6 -9.78 4.31 37.77
C ALA A 6 -8.52 3.92 38.54
N TYR A 7 -7.52 3.37 37.86
CA TYR A 7 -6.22 3.05 38.47
C TYR A 7 -5.07 3.14 37.45
N LEU A 8 -3.90 3.53 37.94
CA LEU A 8 -2.61 3.54 37.24
C LEU A 8 -1.58 2.86 38.13
N LEU A 9 -0.93 1.83 37.61
CA LEU A 9 0.25 1.22 38.20
C LEU A 9 1.42 1.43 37.23
N ILE A 10 2.49 2.03 37.74
CA ILE A 10 3.76 2.20 37.05
C ILE A 10 4.78 1.35 37.78
N VAL A 11 5.43 0.45 37.05
CA VAL A 11 6.48 -0.43 37.59
C VAL A 11 7.74 -0.21 36.79
N GLU A 12 8.84 0.08 37.48
CA GLU A 12 10.17 0.19 36.90
C GLU A 12 10.95 -1.09 37.24
N ILE A 13 11.48 -1.75 36.21
CA ILE A 13 12.32 -2.94 36.34
C ILE A 13 13.52 -2.74 35.41
N ASN A 14 14.71 -2.56 35.97
CA ASN A 14 15.91 -2.19 35.22
C ASN A 14 15.65 -0.95 34.34
N ASP A 15 15.93 -1.03 33.04
CA ASP A 15 15.73 0.06 32.07
C ASP A 15 14.30 0.13 31.50
N TYR A 16 13.35 -0.64 32.06
CA TYR A 16 12.00 -0.79 31.52
C TYR A 16 10.94 -0.18 32.43
N ILE A 17 9.96 0.47 31.80
CA ILE A 17 8.75 0.98 32.47
C ILE A 17 7.53 0.22 31.96
N ILE A 18 6.80 -0.39 32.88
CA ILE A 18 5.56 -1.12 32.62
C ILE A 18 4.39 -0.31 33.17
N LEU A 19 3.38 -0.11 32.32
CA LEU A 19 2.19 0.68 32.64
C LEU A 19 0.94 -0.19 32.60
N VAL A 20 0.25 -0.30 33.74
CA VAL A 20 -1.08 -0.93 33.82
C VAL A 20 -2.08 0.15 34.19
N LYS A 21 -3.05 0.41 33.31
CA LYS A 21 -4.04 1.46 33.54
C LYS A 21 -5.45 1.02 33.19
N LYS A 22 -6.43 1.54 33.91
CA LYS A 22 -7.86 1.41 33.57
C LYS A 22 -8.58 2.73 33.85
N ASN A 23 -9.43 3.14 32.91
CA ASN A 23 -10.23 4.37 32.99
C ASN A 23 -9.42 5.65 33.27
N ILE A 24 -8.17 5.71 32.79
CA ILE A 24 -7.29 6.89 32.91
C ILE A 24 -6.95 7.44 31.52
N SER A 25 -7.24 8.73 31.32
CA SER A 25 -6.89 9.55 30.17
C SER A 25 -5.70 10.48 30.49
N ARG A 26 -5.21 11.24 29.51
CA ARG A 26 -4.21 12.34 29.65
C ARG A 26 -2.78 11.97 30.11
N ILE A 27 -2.38 10.70 30.10
CA ILE A 27 -0.96 10.31 30.33
C ILE A 27 -0.11 10.25 29.05
N SER A 28 -0.64 10.75 27.93
CA SER A 28 0.00 10.66 26.61
C SER A 28 1.35 11.35 26.55
N SER A 29 1.50 12.50 27.23
CA SER A 29 2.77 13.22 27.32
C SER A 29 3.86 12.38 27.98
N PHE A 30 3.53 11.70 29.08
CA PHE A 30 4.43 10.78 29.77
C PHE A 30 4.76 9.55 28.92
N ILE A 31 3.78 8.91 28.29
CA ILE A 31 4.05 7.76 27.39
C ILE A 31 4.96 8.19 26.23
N ASN A 32 4.73 9.38 25.67
CA ASN A 32 5.52 9.90 24.55
C ASN A 32 6.96 10.27 24.93
N SER A 33 7.30 10.41 26.22
CA SER A 33 8.69 10.60 26.67
C SER A 33 9.46 9.28 26.78
N LEU A 34 8.78 8.13 26.72
CA LEU A 34 9.39 6.81 26.81
C LEU A 34 9.85 6.31 25.43
N THR A 35 10.89 5.49 25.43
CA THR A 35 11.31 4.77 24.22
C THR A 35 10.57 3.45 24.13
N SER A 36 9.91 3.22 22.99
CA SER A 36 9.21 1.96 22.75
C SER A 36 10.17 0.80 22.51
N ILE A 37 9.84 -0.38 23.04
CA ILE A 37 10.55 -1.64 22.80
C ILE A 37 10.50 -1.97 21.29
N PRO A 38 11.64 -2.40 20.69
CA PRO A 38 11.65 -2.85 19.30
C PRO A 38 10.59 -3.92 19.02
N THR A 39 9.86 -3.78 17.92
CA THR A 39 8.76 -4.71 17.57
C THR A 39 9.26 -6.15 17.47
N ASP A 40 10.41 -6.38 16.84
CA ASP A 40 10.94 -7.73 16.64
C ASP A 40 11.21 -8.43 17.98
N THR A 41 11.66 -7.67 18.98
CA THR A 41 11.82 -8.15 20.35
C THR A 41 10.47 -8.42 20.98
N LEU A 42 9.54 -7.46 20.95
CA LEU A 42 8.23 -7.62 21.60
C LEU A 42 7.39 -8.75 20.99
N ALA A 43 7.42 -8.89 19.67
CA ALA A 43 6.73 -9.93 18.94
C ALA A 43 7.41 -11.29 19.13
N GLY A 44 8.74 -11.35 19.12
CA GLY A 44 9.49 -12.59 19.25
C GLY A 44 9.58 -13.15 20.66
N VAL A 45 9.61 -12.30 21.71
CA VAL A 45 9.69 -12.72 23.13
C VAL A 45 8.56 -13.65 23.57
N LEU A 46 7.42 -13.57 22.88
CA LEU A 46 6.21 -14.31 23.23
C LEU A 46 5.95 -15.49 22.29
N VAL A 47 6.77 -15.62 21.26
CA VAL A 47 6.73 -16.70 20.29
C VAL A 47 7.71 -17.76 20.76
N ASP A 48 7.19 -18.96 20.91
CA ASP A 48 7.91 -20.21 21.13
C ASP A 48 7.60 -21.18 19.97
N ASP A 49 8.25 -22.33 19.94
CA ASP A 49 8.11 -23.32 18.85
C ASP A 49 6.66 -23.86 18.73
N ASP A 50 5.88 -23.81 19.82
CA ASP A 50 4.49 -24.26 19.89
C ASP A 50 3.47 -23.12 19.63
N THR A 51 3.93 -21.96 19.17
CA THR A 51 3.06 -20.79 19.00
C THR A 51 2.19 -20.91 17.75
N VAL A 52 0.87 -20.85 17.96
CA VAL A 52 -0.12 -20.88 16.88
C VAL A 52 -0.75 -19.51 16.71
N PHE A 53 -0.53 -18.90 15.54
CA PHE A 53 -1.13 -17.61 15.17
C PHE A 53 -2.58 -17.77 14.75
N GLN A 54 -3.50 -17.11 15.44
CA GLN A 54 -4.94 -17.27 15.22
C GLN A 54 -5.60 -16.03 14.62
N GLN A 55 -5.11 -14.82 14.93
CA GLN A 55 -5.67 -13.58 14.38
C GLN A 55 -4.56 -12.56 14.12
N MET A 56 -4.63 -11.86 12.99
CA MET A 56 -3.72 -10.77 12.68
C MET A 56 -4.43 -9.60 12.02
N LYS A 57 -4.04 -8.38 12.40
CA LYS A 57 -4.40 -7.16 11.67
C LYS A 57 -3.15 -6.56 11.06
N LEU A 58 -3.20 -6.32 9.76
CA LEU A 58 -2.08 -5.87 8.94
C LEU A 58 -2.43 -4.55 8.25
N SER A 59 -1.42 -3.71 8.00
CA SER A 59 -1.54 -2.53 7.13
C SER A 59 -0.62 -2.68 5.92
N ASN A 60 -1.13 -2.36 4.73
CA ASN A 60 -0.36 -2.41 3.49
C ASN A 60 0.55 -1.18 3.35
N MET A 61 1.80 -1.40 2.93
CA MET A 61 2.80 -0.36 2.68
C MET A 61 2.61 0.38 1.35
N ASN A 62 1.66 0.00 0.49
CA ASN A 62 1.44 0.66 -0.79
C ASN A 62 0.95 2.11 -0.61
N MET A 63 1.48 3.07 -1.37
CA MET A 63 1.02 4.47 -1.34
C MET A 63 -0.10 4.82 -2.33
N ASN A 64 -0.51 3.89 -3.19
CA ASN A 64 -1.55 4.12 -4.19
C ASN A 64 -2.96 4.30 -3.57
N GLU A 65 -3.67 5.36 -3.91
CA GLU A 65 -4.99 5.71 -3.36
C GLU A 65 -6.03 4.57 -3.43
N ASN A 66 -5.93 3.71 -4.45
CA ASN A 66 -6.87 2.61 -4.70
C ASN A 66 -6.43 1.26 -4.10
N ALA A 67 -5.24 1.18 -3.48
CA ALA A 67 -4.76 -0.06 -2.89
C ALA A 67 -5.49 -0.40 -1.57
N MET A 68 -5.70 -1.69 -1.31
CA MET A 68 -6.26 -2.14 -0.04
C MET A 68 -5.35 -1.75 1.13
N ARG A 69 -5.95 -1.19 2.19
CA ARG A 69 -5.22 -0.52 3.28
C ARG A 69 -4.93 -1.41 4.47
N ASN A 70 -5.97 -2.09 4.94
CA ASN A 70 -5.94 -2.91 6.14
C ASN A 70 -6.49 -4.29 5.82
N LYS A 71 -5.86 -5.32 6.40
CA LYS A 71 -6.32 -6.71 6.32
C LYS A 71 -6.53 -7.25 7.72
N SER A 72 -7.56 -8.06 7.91
CA SER A 72 -7.78 -8.81 9.15
C SER A 72 -7.95 -10.28 8.79
N TYR A 73 -7.06 -11.12 9.29
CA TYR A 73 -7.10 -12.56 9.09
C TYR A 73 -7.42 -13.26 10.40
N GLU A 74 -8.21 -14.32 10.33
CA GLU A 74 -8.53 -15.19 11.47
C GLU A 74 -8.67 -16.64 11.00
N ALA A 75 -7.96 -17.56 11.65
CA ALA A 75 -7.97 -18.99 11.35
C ALA A 75 -7.48 -19.80 12.56
N ASN A 76 -7.57 -21.14 12.47
CA ASN A 76 -6.97 -22.02 13.48
C ASN A 76 -5.44 -21.93 13.49
N SER A 77 -4.82 -21.84 12.31
CA SER A 77 -3.39 -21.56 12.14
C SER A 77 -3.18 -20.71 10.90
N LEU A 78 -2.90 -19.42 11.11
CA LEU A 78 -2.61 -18.48 10.03
C LEU A 78 -1.33 -18.82 9.27
N GLU A 79 -0.38 -19.48 9.92
CA GLU A 79 0.86 -19.91 9.25
C GLU A 79 0.59 -20.89 8.11
N ASN A 80 -0.45 -21.71 8.24
CA ASN A 80 -0.82 -22.70 7.24
C ASN A 80 -1.82 -22.18 6.19
N THR A 81 -2.66 -21.20 6.55
CA THR A 81 -3.80 -20.80 5.72
C THR A 81 -3.67 -19.41 5.09
N MET A 82 -2.84 -18.53 5.66
CA MET A 82 -2.74 -17.15 5.16
C MET A 82 -1.96 -17.11 3.84
N PRO A 83 -2.45 -16.37 2.82
CA PRO A 83 -1.66 -16.11 1.63
C PRO A 83 -0.37 -15.38 2.00
N MET A 84 0.78 -16.01 1.72
CA MET A 84 2.08 -15.50 2.17
C MET A 84 2.71 -14.50 1.20
N PHE A 85 2.35 -14.56 -0.09
CA PHE A 85 2.89 -13.65 -1.08
C PHE A 85 2.53 -12.19 -0.76
N GLY A 86 3.52 -11.29 -0.81
CA GLY A 86 3.34 -9.88 -0.47
C GLY A 86 3.26 -9.57 1.03
N SER A 87 3.41 -10.56 1.93
CA SER A 87 3.40 -10.31 3.39
C SER A 87 4.50 -9.34 3.83
N ASN A 88 5.63 -9.33 3.11
CA ASN A 88 6.76 -8.43 3.34
C ASN A 88 6.43 -6.96 3.02
N HIS A 89 5.36 -6.70 2.25
CA HIS A 89 4.76 -5.38 2.02
C HIS A 89 3.68 -5.02 3.04
N THR A 90 3.53 -5.78 4.12
CA THR A 90 2.54 -5.51 5.16
C THR A 90 3.18 -5.36 6.53
N VAL A 91 2.68 -4.38 7.28
CA VAL A 91 3.07 -4.10 8.66
C VAL A 91 2.07 -4.78 9.57
N VAL A 92 2.57 -5.56 10.53
CA VAL A 92 1.71 -6.16 11.55
C VAL A 92 1.37 -5.11 12.60
N ASN A 93 0.07 -4.86 12.78
CA ASN A 93 -0.43 -3.94 13.81
C ASN A 93 -0.74 -4.69 15.11
N THR A 94 -1.46 -5.80 14.98
CA THR A 94 -1.86 -6.65 16.10
C THR A 94 -1.79 -8.10 15.71
N ALA A 95 -1.39 -8.95 16.65
CA ALA A 95 -1.44 -10.40 16.50
C ALA A 95 -2.01 -11.03 17.77
N ARG A 96 -2.88 -12.02 17.60
CA ARG A 96 -3.34 -12.94 18.64
C ARG A 96 -2.82 -14.33 18.33
N PHE A 97 -2.19 -14.93 19.32
CA PHE A 97 -1.62 -16.27 19.21
C PHE A 97 -1.83 -17.03 20.51
N ALA A 98 -1.88 -18.35 20.40
CA ALA A 98 -1.90 -19.26 21.52
C ALA A 98 -0.53 -19.94 21.63
N ASN A 99 0.00 -20.02 22.84
CA ASN A 99 1.24 -20.74 23.12
C ASN A 99 1.14 -21.47 24.46
N THR A 100 2.26 -22.03 24.94
CA THR A 100 2.38 -22.70 26.25
C THR A 100 1.88 -21.83 27.42
N ASN A 101 1.94 -20.51 27.28
CA ASN A 101 1.51 -19.54 28.29
C ASN A 101 0.03 -19.17 28.17
N GLY A 102 -0.72 -19.75 27.24
CA GLY A 102 -2.13 -19.47 26.97
C GLY A 102 -2.34 -18.49 25.80
N LEU A 103 -3.52 -17.88 25.76
CA LEU A 103 -3.89 -16.97 24.69
C LEU A 103 -3.36 -15.56 24.95
N CYS A 104 -2.56 -15.05 24.02
CA CYS A 104 -1.93 -13.73 24.10
C CYS A 104 -2.31 -12.87 22.90
N THR A 105 -2.41 -11.56 23.14
CA THR A 105 -2.55 -10.54 22.10
C THR A 105 -1.47 -9.50 22.27
N VAL A 106 -0.82 -9.15 21.17
CA VAL A 106 0.19 -8.10 21.10
C VAL A 106 -0.30 -7.03 20.13
N ASN A 107 -0.26 -5.78 20.57
CA ASN A 107 -0.36 -4.61 19.71
C ASN A 107 1.03 -3.98 19.57
N ILE A 108 1.58 -4.15 18.38
CA ILE A 108 2.95 -3.80 18.02
C ILE A 108 3.17 -2.29 18.07
N ASN A 109 2.23 -1.52 17.51
CA ASN A 109 2.37 -0.07 17.41
C ASN A 109 2.38 0.62 18.77
N THR A 110 1.64 0.08 19.74
CA THR A 110 1.51 0.65 21.09
C THR A 110 2.35 -0.06 22.15
N SER A 111 3.16 -1.04 21.75
CA SER A 111 3.87 -1.94 22.68
C SER A 111 2.98 -2.51 23.78
N ARG A 112 1.70 -2.75 23.47
CA ARG A 112 0.72 -3.23 24.44
C ARG A 112 0.59 -4.74 24.33
N LEU A 113 0.65 -5.39 25.48
CA LEU A 113 0.49 -6.83 25.61
C LEU A 113 -0.77 -7.13 26.43
N THR A 114 -1.47 -8.19 26.08
CA THR A 114 -2.62 -8.68 26.84
C THR A 114 -2.58 -10.19 26.86
N LYS A 115 -2.61 -10.77 28.06
CA LYS A 115 -2.73 -12.21 28.27
C LYS A 115 -4.14 -12.51 28.78
N PHE A 116 -4.84 -13.41 28.11
CA PHE A 116 -6.15 -13.87 28.55
C PHE A 116 -5.97 -14.89 29.68
N GLY A 117 -6.80 -14.78 30.71
CA GLY A 117 -6.74 -15.66 31.86
C GLY A 117 -7.67 -15.22 32.98
N THR A 118 -7.59 -15.93 34.10
CA THR A 118 -8.30 -15.60 35.33
C THR A 118 -7.71 -14.35 35.99
N LYS A 119 -8.47 -13.72 36.88
CA LYS A 119 -7.98 -12.56 37.66
C LYS A 119 -6.77 -12.98 38.50
N LYS A 120 -5.74 -12.15 38.46
CA LYS A 120 -4.48 -12.33 39.20
C LYS A 120 -4.32 -11.24 40.25
N ASN A 121 -3.64 -11.58 41.34
CA ASN A 121 -3.31 -10.60 42.38
C ASN A 121 -2.09 -9.75 41.98
N LEU A 122 -1.77 -8.73 42.78
CA LEU A 122 -0.66 -7.82 42.48
C LEU A 122 0.71 -8.53 42.44
N ILE A 123 0.94 -9.50 43.32
CA ILE A 123 2.21 -10.24 43.39
C ILE A 123 2.40 -11.07 42.12
N GLU A 124 1.38 -11.85 41.74
CA GLU A 124 1.41 -12.64 40.49
C GLU A 124 1.60 -11.75 39.25
N LEU A 125 1.05 -10.53 39.28
CA LEU A 125 1.24 -9.54 38.21
C LEU A 125 2.70 -9.06 38.14
N LEU A 126 3.31 -8.72 39.28
CA LEU A 126 4.70 -8.28 39.36
C LEU A 126 5.70 -9.39 38.99
N GLU A 127 5.43 -10.63 39.41
CA GLU A 127 6.23 -11.80 39.01
C GLU A 127 6.19 -12.00 37.50
N TRP A 128 4.99 -11.91 36.90
CA TRP A 128 4.84 -12.02 35.46
C TRP A 128 5.56 -10.89 34.70
N MET A 129 5.51 -9.66 35.21
CA MET A 129 6.29 -8.54 34.68
C MET A 129 7.78 -8.84 34.70
N ASN A 130 8.31 -9.34 35.82
CA ASN A 130 9.73 -9.69 35.95
C ASN A 130 10.15 -10.78 34.95
N VAL A 131 9.36 -11.86 34.82
CA VAL A 131 9.60 -12.93 33.84
C VAL A 131 9.61 -12.38 32.42
N LEU A 132 8.68 -11.49 32.08
CA LEU A 132 8.62 -10.86 30.76
C LEU A 132 9.88 -10.03 30.47
N ILE A 133 10.34 -9.22 31.42
CA ILE A 133 11.57 -8.42 31.27
C ILE A 133 12.79 -9.33 31.11
N THR A 134 12.90 -10.39 31.91
CA THR A 134 14.00 -11.37 31.76
C THR A 134 14.01 -12.00 30.36
N LYS A 135 12.84 -12.33 29.81
CA LYS A 135 12.72 -12.84 28.43
C LYS A 135 13.10 -11.79 27.39
N ILE A 136 12.76 -10.52 27.59
CA ILE A 136 13.16 -9.42 26.70
C ILE A 136 14.68 -9.26 26.69
N ASP A 137 15.32 -9.25 27.86
CA ASP A 137 16.76 -9.07 27.99
C ASP A 137 17.57 -10.24 27.42
N SER A 138 17.01 -11.46 27.48
CA SER A 138 17.63 -12.69 26.95
C SER A 138 17.22 -13.02 25.52
N TYR A 139 16.37 -12.21 24.88
CA TYR A 139 15.83 -12.53 23.56
C TYR A 139 16.89 -12.44 22.47
N ILE A 140 17.12 -13.56 21.80
CA ILE A 140 17.94 -13.65 20.59
C ILE A 140 17.00 -13.69 19.39
N PRO A 141 17.13 -12.78 18.41
CA PRO A 141 16.31 -12.79 17.21
C PRO A 141 16.43 -14.11 16.44
N GLN A 142 15.29 -14.74 16.17
CA GLN A 142 15.19 -15.96 15.34
C GLN A 142 14.20 -15.73 14.19
N GLU A 143 14.32 -16.52 13.11
CA GLU A 143 13.27 -16.51 12.06
C GLU A 143 12.00 -17.11 12.65
N SER A 144 10.93 -16.31 12.65
CA SER A 144 9.59 -16.72 13.05
C SER A 144 8.58 -16.32 11.97
N PHE A 145 7.31 -16.66 12.16
CA PHE A 145 6.24 -16.18 11.27
C PHE A 145 6.26 -14.65 11.07
N PHE A 146 6.56 -13.88 12.12
CA PHE A 146 6.69 -12.42 12.03
C PHE A 146 7.83 -11.94 11.14
N SER A 147 8.89 -12.75 10.96
CA SER A 147 10.06 -12.37 10.15
C SER A 147 9.74 -12.16 8.67
N ARG A 148 8.57 -12.63 8.22
CA ARG A 148 8.07 -12.51 6.84
C ARG A 148 7.39 -11.17 6.55
N PHE A 149 7.08 -10.39 7.58
CA PHE A 149 6.42 -9.09 7.47
C PHE A 149 7.43 -7.96 7.50
N ALA A 150 6.99 -6.75 7.14
CA ALA A 150 7.82 -5.56 7.16
C ALA A 150 8.42 -5.31 8.56
N LYS A 151 9.74 -5.10 8.62
CA LYS A 151 10.45 -4.96 9.90
C LYS A 151 10.50 -3.50 10.33
N PRO A 152 10.28 -3.18 11.61
CA PRO A 152 10.53 -1.85 12.13
C PRO A 152 11.99 -1.46 11.93
N GLN A 153 12.27 -0.17 11.78
CA GLN A 153 13.62 0.37 11.68
C GLN A 153 13.79 1.55 12.62
N SER A 154 15.01 1.73 13.12
CA SER A 154 15.34 2.89 13.95
C SER A 154 15.34 4.15 13.09
N TRP A 155 14.35 5.01 13.31
CA TRP A 155 14.28 6.32 12.66
C TRP A 155 15.59 7.11 12.84
N LYS A 156 16.10 7.19 14.08
CA LYS A 156 17.32 7.94 14.41
C LYS A 156 18.54 7.49 13.60
N LYS A 157 18.64 6.20 13.26
CA LYS A 157 19.76 5.63 12.48
C LYS A 157 19.60 5.82 10.97
N GLN A 158 18.36 5.86 10.47
CA GLN A 158 18.09 5.84 9.02
C GLN A 158 17.70 7.21 8.46
N GLN A 159 17.21 8.13 9.30
CA GLN A 159 16.58 9.38 8.87
C GLN A 159 17.42 10.13 7.84
N ASP A 160 18.73 10.28 8.02
CA ASP A 160 19.59 11.11 7.17
C ASP A 160 19.69 10.62 5.71
N LYS A 161 19.41 9.33 5.48
CA LYS A 161 19.44 8.70 4.15
C LYS A 161 18.06 8.67 3.48
N LEU A 162 17.02 9.11 4.18
CA LEU A 162 15.64 9.01 3.76
C LEU A 162 15.07 10.40 3.47
N GLU A 163 14.64 10.58 2.23
CA GLU A 163 13.98 11.77 1.74
C GLU A 163 12.51 11.47 1.48
N PRO A 164 11.57 12.13 2.19
CA PRO A 164 10.14 12.02 1.91
C PRO A 164 9.80 12.47 0.49
N VAL A 165 9.03 11.65 -0.24
CA VAL A 165 8.59 11.96 -1.61
C VAL A 165 7.08 11.89 -1.78
N SER A 166 6.38 11.20 -0.88
CA SER A 166 4.92 11.08 -0.92
C SER A 166 4.30 11.07 0.47
N LEU A 167 3.08 11.60 0.58
CA LEU A 167 2.27 11.63 1.79
C LEU A 167 0.87 11.10 1.50
N LEU A 168 0.48 10.02 2.17
CA LEU A 168 -0.88 9.49 2.14
C LEU A 168 -1.59 9.81 3.46
N ILE A 169 -2.75 10.46 3.37
CA ILE A 169 -3.58 10.78 4.54
C ILE A 169 -4.64 9.68 4.75
N ASP A 170 -4.65 9.07 5.93
CA ASP A 170 -5.68 8.11 6.33
C ASP A 170 -6.91 8.83 6.89
N ILE A 171 -7.75 9.29 5.97
CA ILE A 171 -8.98 10.01 6.30
C ILE A 171 -10.00 9.10 7.02
N PHE A 172 -9.96 7.79 6.75
CA PHE A 172 -10.89 6.83 7.35
C PHE A 172 -10.60 6.63 8.83
N LYS A 173 -9.33 6.43 9.19
CA LYS A 173 -8.93 6.34 10.61
C LYS A 173 -9.24 7.63 11.38
N LEU A 174 -9.06 8.78 10.74
CA LEU A 174 -9.45 10.07 11.32
C LEU A 174 -10.97 10.14 11.55
N ASN A 175 -11.76 9.76 10.54
CA ASN A 175 -13.22 9.76 10.63
C ASN A 175 -13.72 8.78 11.70
N SER A 176 -13.19 7.55 11.75
CA SER A 176 -13.57 6.55 12.76
C SER A 176 -13.41 7.08 14.18
N TYR A 177 -12.30 7.78 14.48
CA TYR A 177 -12.11 8.39 15.79
C TYR A 177 -13.16 9.47 16.08
N ILE A 178 -13.41 10.38 15.13
CA ILE A 178 -14.40 11.47 15.32
C ILE A 178 -15.82 10.90 15.53
N GLN A 179 -16.16 9.81 14.85
CA GLN A 179 -17.48 9.15 15.00
C GLN A 179 -17.66 8.45 16.35
N GLU A 180 -16.59 8.19 17.11
CA GLU A 180 -16.66 7.62 18.46
C GLU A 180 -16.90 8.69 19.55
N LEU A 181 -16.78 9.98 19.21
CA LEU A 181 -16.98 11.10 20.13
C LEU A 181 -18.47 11.47 20.27
N HIS A 182 -18.82 12.12 21.38
CA HIS A 182 -20.15 12.67 21.59
C HIS A 182 -20.49 13.77 20.57
N CYS A 183 -19.51 14.59 20.19
CA CYS A 183 -19.65 15.62 19.16
C CYS A 183 -18.88 15.18 17.91
N THR A 184 -19.61 14.90 16.84
CA THR A 184 -19.04 14.41 15.57
C THR A 184 -18.80 15.53 14.54
N ASP A 185 -19.09 16.78 14.93
CA ASP A 185 -18.94 17.93 14.06
C ASP A 185 -17.48 18.33 13.87
N VAL A 186 -17.18 18.78 12.65
CA VAL A 186 -15.89 19.38 12.31
C VAL A 186 -16.07 20.88 12.15
N PHE A 187 -15.26 21.64 12.87
CA PHE A 187 -15.36 23.09 12.98
C PHE A 187 -14.25 23.79 12.20
N LEU A 188 -14.56 24.97 11.68
CA LEU A 188 -13.62 25.90 11.09
C LEU A 188 -13.51 27.13 11.99
N LYS A 189 -12.28 27.54 12.31
CA LYS A 189 -11.98 28.81 12.96
C LYS A 189 -10.89 29.53 12.17
N LYS A 190 -11.21 30.71 11.62
CA LYS A 190 -10.22 31.52 10.90
C LYS A 190 -9.39 32.35 11.87
N GLU A 191 -8.23 32.75 11.42
CA GLU A 191 -7.37 33.67 12.16
C GLU A 191 -8.10 35.00 12.39
N GLY A 192 -8.14 35.46 13.65
CA GLY A 192 -8.83 36.68 14.07
C GLY A 192 -10.33 36.55 14.37
N GLU A 193 -10.95 35.39 14.14
CA GLU A 193 -12.34 35.12 14.55
C GLU A 193 -12.37 34.43 15.92
N GLU A 194 -13.34 34.76 16.78
CA GLU A 194 -13.51 34.09 18.08
C GLU A 194 -14.32 32.79 17.99
N GLU A 195 -15.30 32.77 17.08
CA GLU A 195 -16.29 31.70 16.94
C GLU A 195 -15.81 30.50 16.11
N TYR A 196 -16.38 29.33 16.40
CA TYR A 196 -16.18 28.08 15.66
C TYR A 196 -17.41 27.79 14.81
N PHE A 197 -17.22 27.60 13.50
CA PHE A 197 -18.32 27.32 12.58
C PHE A 197 -18.32 25.85 12.15
N ALA A 198 -19.42 25.13 12.38
CA ALA A 198 -19.56 23.76 11.91
C ALA A 198 -19.48 23.71 10.37
N LYS A 199 -18.56 22.90 9.85
CA LYS A 199 -18.31 22.64 8.43
C LYS A 199 -18.26 21.13 8.13
N THR A 200 -18.96 20.34 8.91
CA THR A 200 -19.06 18.87 8.80
C THR A 200 -19.41 18.42 7.38
N ASN A 201 -20.32 19.09 6.69
CA ASN A 201 -20.68 18.78 5.29
C ASN A 201 -19.50 18.92 4.31
N ILE A 202 -18.56 19.83 4.55
CA ILE A 202 -17.35 19.98 3.72
C ILE A 202 -16.38 18.84 4.03
N PHE A 203 -16.21 18.50 5.30
CA PHE A 203 -15.37 17.38 5.72
C PHE A 203 -15.90 16.03 5.18
N ALA A 204 -17.22 15.83 5.20
CA ALA A 204 -17.89 14.67 4.62
C ALA A 204 -17.55 14.49 3.13
N LYS A 205 -17.44 15.57 2.35
CA LYS A 205 -17.01 15.48 0.94
C LYS A 205 -15.61 14.91 0.80
N TYR A 206 -14.69 15.21 1.72
CA TYR A 206 -13.35 14.62 1.71
C TYR A 206 -13.38 13.13 2.06
N ILE A 207 -14.21 12.71 3.01
CA ILE A 207 -14.42 11.30 3.35
C ILE A 207 -14.99 10.54 2.14
N ILE A 208 -16.01 11.09 1.48
CA ILE A 208 -16.62 10.52 0.28
C ILE A 208 -15.60 10.44 -0.88
N SER A 209 -14.75 11.44 -1.02
CA SER A 209 -13.68 11.44 -2.04
C SER A 209 -12.56 10.43 -1.76
N GLY A 210 -12.52 9.86 -0.55
CA GLY A 210 -11.52 8.88 -0.15
C GLY A 210 -10.13 9.46 0.16
N MET A 211 -9.17 8.55 0.32
CA MET A 211 -7.78 8.89 0.61
C MET A 211 -7.10 9.49 -0.61
N LYS A 212 -6.16 10.41 -0.37
CA LYS A 212 -5.31 11.00 -1.43
C LYS A 212 -3.84 10.87 -1.09
N CYS A 213 -3.05 10.49 -2.10
CA CYS A 213 -1.60 10.45 -2.06
C CYS A 213 -1.05 11.73 -2.69
N LEU A 214 -0.34 12.51 -1.88
CA LEU A 214 0.25 13.77 -2.29
C LEU A 214 1.73 13.55 -2.61
N THR A 215 2.16 13.89 -3.82
CA THR A 215 3.58 14.04 -4.13
C THR A 215 4.15 15.23 -3.35
N LEU A 216 5.34 15.07 -2.79
CA LEU A 216 6.06 16.09 -2.05
C LEU A 216 7.15 16.67 -2.95
N ASP A 217 6.77 17.69 -3.73
CA ASP A 217 7.59 18.24 -4.80
C ASP A 217 8.53 19.38 -4.33
N GLU A 218 8.24 19.99 -3.18
CA GLU A 218 9.00 21.10 -2.63
C GLU A 218 9.64 20.75 -1.29
N LYS A 219 10.88 21.21 -1.12
CA LYS A 219 11.64 21.08 0.12
C LYS A 219 12.12 22.44 0.61
N GLU A 220 11.79 22.76 1.85
CA GLU A 220 12.31 23.93 2.56
C GLU A 220 12.83 23.49 3.93
N LYS A 221 14.17 23.49 4.09
CA LYS A 221 14.85 22.93 5.27
C LYS A 221 14.45 21.47 5.51
N ASP A 222 13.75 21.20 6.62
CA ASP A 222 13.25 19.88 7.04
C ASP A 222 11.78 19.64 6.68
N ILE A 223 11.16 20.54 5.91
CA ILE A 223 9.75 20.46 5.52
C ILE A 223 9.65 20.08 4.05
N TYR A 224 8.89 19.01 3.78
CA TYR A 224 8.60 18.48 2.46
C TYR A 224 7.11 18.67 2.19
N ARG A 225 6.73 19.35 1.11
CA ARG A 225 5.33 19.71 0.84
C ARG A 225 4.97 19.56 -0.63
N LYS A 226 3.68 19.39 -0.90
CA LYS A 226 3.12 19.45 -2.26
C LYS A 226 3.18 20.89 -2.77
N LYS A 227 3.55 21.08 -4.03
CA LYS A 227 3.49 22.39 -4.70
C LYS A 227 2.03 22.85 -4.85
N GLY A 228 1.72 24.09 -4.46
CA GLY A 228 0.40 24.70 -4.72
C GLY A 228 -0.20 25.55 -3.59
N LYS A 229 -1.54 25.63 -3.54
CA LYS A 229 -2.33 26.45 -2.59
C LYS A 229 -2.93 25.67 -1.41
N ARG A 230 -2.91 24.33 -1.42
CA ARG A 230 -3.47 23.47 -0.36
C ARG A 230 -2.35 22.74 0.34
N ASN A 231 -1.57 23.51 1.09
CA ASN A 231 -0.24 23.13 1.52
C ASN A 231 -0.31 22.38 2.84
N ILE A 232 -0.26 21.06 2.76
CA ILE A 232 0.09 20.18 3.87
C ILE A 232 1.45 19.58 3.53
N GLY A 233 2.26 19.39 4.56
CA GLY A 233 3.60 18.84 4.40
C GLY A 233 3.98 17.91 5.52
N VAL A 234 5.17 17.34 5.38
CA VAL A 234 5.80 16.49 6.36
C VAL A 234 7.05 17.21 6.85
N LYS A 235 7.15 17.39 8.17
CA LYS A 235 8.36 17.88 8.82
C LYS A 235 9.16 16.71 9.38
N LYS A 236 10.44 16.67 9.04
CA LYS A 236 11.42 15.76 9.61
C LYS A 236 11.82 16.23 11.00
N MET A 237 11.74 15.34 12.00
CA MET A 237 12.16 15.63 13.37
C MET A 237 13.13 14.54 13.85
N LYS A 238 13.91 14.83 14.90
CA LYS A 238 14.80 13.83 15.51
C LYS A 238 14.07 12.58 16.00
N SER A 239 12.81 12.72 16.43
CA SER A 239 11.99 11.64 16.98
C SER A 239 11.09 10.94 15.95
N GLY A 240 10.98 11.45 14.72
CA GLY A 240 10.11 10.87 13.69
C GLY A 240 9.66 11.89 12.65
N LEU A 241 8.50 11.65 12.08
CA LEU A 241 7.83 12.56 11.15
C LEU A 241 6.56 13.13 11.76
N LYS A 242 6.27 14.40 11.46
CA LYS A 242 5.04 15.10 11.84
C LYS A 242 4.42 15.74 10.61
N ILE A 243 3.11 15.63 10.45
CA ILE A 243 2.35 16.44 9.49
C ILE A 243 2.35 17.90 9.96
N VAL A 244 2.63 18.82 9.05
CA VAL A 244 2.56 20.26 9.29
C VAL A 244 1.63 20.93 8.30
N ALA A 245 0.90 21.92 8.78
CA ALA A 245 0.18 22.84 7.91
C ALA A 245 1.21 23.76 7.25
N CYS A 246 1.17 23.86 5.94
CA CYS A 246 2.00 24.76 5.14
C CYS A 246 1.13 25.84 4.46
N GLY A 247 -0.14 25.93 4.85
CA GLY A 247 -1.14 26.91 4.42
C GLY A 247 -2.38 26.87 5.33
N ASN A 248 -3.30 27.81 5.15
CA ASN A 248 -4.29 28.16 6.18
C ASN A 248 -5.35 27.06 6.42
N LEU A 249 -5.67 26.22 5.44
CA LEU A 249 -6.81 25.30 5.52
C LEU A 249 -6.71 24.31 6.69
N PHE A 250 -5.61 23.58 6.80
CA PHE A 250 -5.45 22.57 7.87
C PHE A 250 -5.18 23.18 9.24
N ASP A 251 -4.73 24.43 9.29
CA ASP A 251 -4.48 25.13 10.55
C ASP A 251 -5.76 25.74 11.16
N SER A 252 -6.82 25.86 10.36
CA SER A 252 -8.12 26.40 10.75
C SER A 252 -9.16 25.33 11.10
N LEU A 253 -8.83 24.03 11.05
CA LEU A 253 -9.78 22.93 11.24
C LEU A 253 -9.69 22.30 12.63
N TYR A 254 -10.83 22.12 13.28
CA TYR A 254 -10.97 21.65 14.66
C TYR A 254 -12.04 20.58 14.80
N PHE A 255 -11.94 19.77 15.85
CA PHE A 255 -13.00 18.88 16.35
C PHE A 255 -13.19 19.14 17.84
N CYS A 256 -14.32 18.68 18.40
CA CYS A 256 -14.64 18.83 19.81
C CYS A 256 -14.46 17.49 20.54
N GLU A 257 -13.61 17.44 21.56
CA GLU A 257 -13.46 16.28 22.45
C GLU A 257 -14.67 16.15 23.39
N ASP A 258 -14.86 14.98 24.01
CA ASP A 258 -15.99 14.71 24.92
C ASP A 258 -16.05 15.63 26.15
N ASP A 259 -14.91 16.25 26.51
CA ASP A 259 -14.81 17.22 27.60
C ASP A 259 -15.14 18.67 27.17
N GLY A 260 -15.54 18.86 25.91
CA GLY A 260 -15.91 20.15 25.33
C GLY A 260 -14.73 20.96 24.76
N THR A 261 -13.51 20.41 24.78
CA THR A 261 -12.32 21.09 24.27
C THR A 261 -12.25 21.03 22.75
N TYR A 262 -12.03 22.17 22.10
CA TYR A 262 -11.73 22.24 20.67
C TYR A 262 -10.25 21.98 20.39
N VAL A 263 -9.96 20.95 19.61
CA VAL A 263 -8.60 20.53 19.27
C VAL A 263 -8.40 20.55 17.76
N LYS A 264 -7.22 20.96 17.29
CA LYS A 264 -6.92 21.01 15.86
C LYS A 264 -6.90 19.60 15.26
N ILE A 265 -7.51 19.45 14.08
CA ILE A 265 -7.49 18.18 13.33
C ILE A 265 -6.06 17.73 13.00
N ILE A 266 -5.15 18.66 12.71
CA ILE A 266 -3.76 18.31 12.42
C ILE A 266 -3.04 17.68 13.63
N ASP A 267 -3.39 18.09 14.85
CA ASP A 267 -2.83 17.49 16.05
C ASP A 267 -3.43 16.10 16.29
N LEU A 268 -4.73 15.92 16.01
CA LEU A 268 -5.35 14.60 16.03
C LEU A 268 -4.70 13.63 15.03
N MET A 269 -4.47 14.07 13.78
CA MET A 269 -3.79 13.28 12.77
C MET A 269 -2.39 12.84 13.22
N ASN A 270 -1.63 13.74 13.84
CA ASN A 270 -0.30 13.46 14.38
C ASN A 270 -0.33 12.53 15.60
N ASN A 271 -1.31 12.70 16.48
CA ASN A 271 -1.47 11.90 17.69
C ASN A 271 -1.85 10.46 17.35
N LEU A 272 -2.83 10.27 16.48
CA LEU A 272 -3.29 8.97 16.01
C LEU A 272 -2.37 8.32 14.97
N GLY A 273 -1.51 9.11 14.33
CA GLY A 273 -0.71 8.66 13.19
C GLY A 273 -1.57 8.31 11.98
N CYS A 274 -2.51 9.19 11.61
CA CYS A 274 -3.42 9.03 10.46
C CYS A 274 -2.74 9.39 9.12
N PHE A 275 -1.49 8.96 8.94
CA PHE A 275 -0.75 9.21 7.72
C PHE A 275 0.36 8.19 7.50
N SER A 276 0.74 8.06 6.24
CA SER A 276 1.92 7.34 5.82
C SER A 276 2.80 8.21 4.93
N VAL A 277 4.11 8.04 5.02
CA VAL A 277 5.09 8.77 4.22
C VAL A 277 5.95 7.78 3.45
N GLY A 278 5.93 7.90 2.12
CA GLY A 278 6.82 7.18 1.23
C GLY A 278 8.12 7.96 1.05
N PHE A 279 9.22 7.23 0.88
CA PHE A 279 10.56 7.79 0.70
C PHE A 279 11.09 7.52 -0.70
N SER A 280 12.11 8.30 -1.10
CA SER A 280 12.87 8.06 -2.33
C SER A 280 13.48 6.65 -2.38
N ASN A 281 13.75 6.06 -1.21
CA ASN A 281 14.05 4.65 -1.08
C ASN A 281 12.77 3.85 -0.76
N TYR A 282 12.21 3.19 -1.79
CA TYR A 282 10.97 2.40 -1.73
C TYR A 282 11.01 1.19 -0.79
N SER A 283 12.19 0.80 -0.30
CA SER A 283 12.28 -0.24 0.74
C SER A 283 11.70 0.24 2.08
N TYR A 284 11.58 1.56 2.28
CA TYR A 284 11.13 2.15 3.52
C TYR A 284 9.77 2.83 3.38
N ILE A 285 9.01 2.80 4.47
CA ILE A 285 7.80 3.59 4.66
C ILE A 285 7.69 4.02 6.11
N TYR A 286 7.16 5.20 6.36
CA TYR A 286 6.80 5.62 7.70
C TYR A 286 5.28 5.55 7.85
N MET A 287 4.78 4.73 8.76
CA MET A 287 3.36 4.59 9.04
C MET A 287 3.13 4.28 10.52
N GLY A 288 1.98 4.67 11.07
CA GLY A 288 1.69 4.40 12.48
C GLY A 288 2.74 4.98 13.45
N LYS A 289 3.36 6.10 13.08
CA LYS A 289 4.44 6.79 13.80
C LYS A 289 5.77 6.01 13.91
N ARG A 290 5.99 5.01 13.05
CA ARG A 290 7.25 4.24 12.99
C ARG A 290 7.75 4.10 11.57
N LEU A 291 9.06 3.92 11.44
CA LEU A 291 9.71 3.56 10.19
C LEU A 291 9.69 2.04 10.04
N TYR A 292 9.27 1.55 8.88
CA TYR A 292 9.29 0.15 8.51
C TYR A 292 10.11 -0.03 7.23
N MET A 293 10.71 -1.20 7.09
CA MET A 293 11.44 -1.61 5.90
C MET A 293 10.92 -2.95 5.42
N ASN A 294 10.70 -3.04 4.11
CA ASN A 294 10.40 -4.29 3.46
C ASN A 294 11.62 -5.22 3.56
N VAL A 295 11.39 -6.49 3.85
CA VAL A 295 12.43 -7.49 4.09
C VAL A 295 12.36 -8.64 3.10
N GLY A 296 13.49 -9.33 2.95
CA GLY A 296 13.53 -10.59 2.22
C GLY A 296 13.37 -10.42 0.71
N ILE A 297 13.93 -9.37 0.12
CA ILE A 297 13.82 -9.08 -1.31
C ILE A 297 14.19 -10.27 -2.21
N GLN A 298 15.17 -11.08 -1.79
CA GLN A 298 15.61 -12.26 -2.52
C GLN A 298 14.53 -13.34 -2.57
N LYS A 299 13.64 -13.41 -1.56
CA LYS A 299 12.52 -14.36 -1.51
C LYS A 299 11.48 -14.03 -2.61
N ASP A 300 11.47 -12.80 -3.15
CA ASP A 300 10.55 -12.37 -4.20
C ASP A 300 11.08 -12.60 -5.62
N PHE A 301 12.38 -12.87 -5.80
CA PHE A 301 13.03 -12.89 -7.11
C PHE A 301 12.40 -13.88 -8.08
N GLU A 302 12.19 -15.14 -7.66
CA GLU A 302 11.55 -16.16 -8.50
C GLU A 302 10.11 -15.79 -8.86
N SER A 303 9.36 -15.27 -7.89
CA SER A 303 7.98 -14.85 -8.10
C SER A 303 7.90 -13.70 -9.11
N ILE A 304 8.83 -12.75 -9.07
CA ILE A 304 8.91 -11.68 -10.06
C ILE A 304 9.23 -12.24 -11.43
N LEU A 305 10.26 -13.09 -11.57
CA LEU A 305 10.62 -13.68 -12.85
C LEU A 305 9.48 -14.51 -13.45
N SER A 306 8.62 -15.11 -12.62
CA SER A 306 7.47 -15.91 -13.07
C SER A 306 6.39 -15.10 -13.79
N ILE A 307 6.31 -13.78 -13.54
CA ILE A 307 5.32 -12.91 -14.19
C ILE A 307 5.87 -12.21 -15.44
N LEU A 308 7.16 -12.39 -15.78
CA LEU A 308 7.78 -11.87 -17.01
C LEU A 308 7.59 -12.88 -18.15
N TYR A 309 6.94 -12.43 -19.21
CA TYR A 309 6.66 -13.18 -20.44
C TYR A 309 7.47 -12.56 -21.58
N PRO A 310 8.68 -13.09 -21.86
CA PRO A 310 9.55 -12.53 -22.89
C PRO A 310 8.96 -12.79 -24.29
N MET A 311 9.01 -11.78 -25.15
CA MET A 311 8.52 -11.82 -26.53
C MET A 311 9.58 -11.26 -27.47
N ASN A 312 9.98 -12.04 -28.48
CA ASN A 312 11.00 -11.63 -29.45
C ASN A 312 10.59 -10.38 -30.23
N GLU A 313 9.30 -10.22 -30.52
CA GLU A 313 8.76 -9.10 -31.28
C GLU A 313 8.88 -7.77 -30.52
N ILE A 314 8.91 -7.79 -29.18
CA ILE A 314 9.10 -6.59 -28.36
C ILE A 314 10.52 -6.03 -28.51
N ALA A 315 11.50 -6.87 -28.88
CA ALA A 315 12.88 -6.44 -29.09
C ALA A 315 13.00 -5.32 -30.14
N ALA A 316 12.17 -5.40 -31.19
CA ALA A 316 12.17 -4.48 -32.33
C ALA A 316 11.24 -3.27 -32.15
N VAL A 317 10.51 -3.16 -31.03
CA VAL A 317 9.55 -2.08 -30.81
C VAL A 317 10.27 -0.77 -30.47
N THR A 318 10.01 0.25 -31.29
CA THR A 318 10.61 1.60 -31.15
C THR A 318 9.61 2.68 -30.71
N SER A 319 8.32 2.39 -30.77
CA SER A 319 7.26 3.35 -30.44
C SER A 319 6.10 2.65 -29.73
N GLU A 320 5.33 3.40 -28.95
CA GLU A 320 4.13 2.86 -28.28
C GLU A 320 3.03 2.57 -29.30
N LYS A 321 2.65 3.60 -30.06
CA LYS A 321 1.59 3.56 -31.06
C LYS A 321 2.10 3.72 -32.48
N GLY A 322 3.30 4.27 -32.67
CA GLY A 322 3.78 4.73 -33.98
C GLY A 322 3.22 6.10 -34.35
N ASP A 323 3.75 6.66 -35.44
CA ASP A 323 3.46 8.04 -35.87
C ASP A 323 3.01 8.07 -37.34
N GLY A 324 2.38 9.18 -37.74
CA GLY A 324 1.99 9.44 -39.13
C GLY A 324 0.62 8.87 -39.52
N TYR A 325 -0.32 8.81 -38.57
CA TYR A 325 -1.67 8.33 -38.82
C TYR A 325 -2.55 9.37 -39.52
N ASP A 326 -3.38 8.89 -40.44
CA ASP A 326 -4.36 9.69 -41.17
C ASP A 326 -5.69 8.91 -41.34
N ALA A 327 -6.64 9.52 -42.05
CA ALA A 327 -7.93 8.92 -42.33
C ALA A 327 -7.86 7.63 -43.17
N THR A 328 -6.73 7.33 -43.82
CA THR A 328 -6.55 6.09 -44.60
C THR A 328 -5.99 4.93 -43.76
N SER A 329 -5.44 5.23 -42.60
CA SER A 329 -4.82 4.25 -41.71
C SER A 329 -5.86 3.28 -41.14
N THR A 330 -5.66 1.98 -41.32
CA THR A 330 -6.57 0.90 -40.89
C THR A 330 -6.02 0.00 -39.79
N ASP A 331 -4.70 0.00 -39.59
CA ASP A 331 -3.99 -0.74 -38.55
C ASP A 331 -2.89 0.11 -37.91
N PHE A 332 -2.51 -0.25 -36.67
CA PHE A 332 -1.33 0.32 -36.03
C PHE A 332 -0.05 -0.11 -36.76
N LYS A 333 0.90 0.80 -36.86
CA LYS A 333 2.17 0.65 -37.58
C LYS A 333 2.95 -0.58 -37.09
N ILE A 334 3.49 -1.37 -38.01
CA ILE A 334 4.39 -2.48 -37.71
C ILE A 334 5.59 -1.94 -36.92
N GLY A 335 5.94 -2.62 -35.82
CA GLY A 335 7.01 -2.18 -34.90
C GLY A 335 6.54 -1.21 -33.80
N SER A 336 5.24 -0.91 -33.71
CA SER A 336 4.63 -0.31 -32.52
C SER A 336 4.24 -1.38 -31.49
N MET A 337 4.20 -1.04 -30.20
CA MET A 337 3.72 -1.95 -29.15
C MET A 337 2.27 -2.36 -29.37
N PHE A 338 1.42 -1.41 -29.78
CA PHE A 338 0.00 -1.68 -30.08
C PHE A 338 -0.15 -2.75 -31.16
N ASN A 339 0.65 -2.69 -32.23
CA ASN A 339 0.65 -3.71 -33.27
C ASN A 339 1.09 -5.09 -32.74
N VAL A 340 2.12 -5.15 -31.89
CA VAL A 340 2.59 -6.40 -31.28
C VAL A 340 1.52 -7.00 -30.34
N VAL A 341 0.90 -6.18 -29.49
CA VAL A 341 -0.20 -6.60 -28.60
C VAL A 341 -1.33 -7.25 -29.42
N GLU A 342 -1.76 -6.58 -30.48
CA GLU A 342 -2.89 -7.04 -31.30
C GLU A 342 -2.59 -8.23 -32.20
N LYS A 343 -1.43 -8.24 -32.87
CA LYS A 343 -1.13 -9.22 -33.93
C LYS A 343 -0.26 -10.39 -33.44
N LYS A 344 0.34 -10.30 -32.26
CA LYS A 344 1.25 -11.31 -31.72
C LYS A 344 0.83 -11.85 -30.35
N ILE A 345 0.49 -10.98 -29.40
CA ILE A 345 0.21 -11.42 -28.01
C ILE A 345 -1.23 -11.91 -27.85
N PHE A 346 -2.19 -11.21 -28.46
CA PHE A 346 -3.63 -11.48 -28.34
C PHE A 346 -4.29 -11.70 -29.72
N ASN A 347 -3.57 -12.29 -30.67
CA ASN A 347 -4.11 -12.57 -32.01
C ASN A 347 -5.19 -13.67 -32.01
N ASP A 348 -5.24 -14.46 -30.94
CA ASP A 348 -6.13 -15.58 -30.69
C ASP A 348 -7.25 -15.22 -29.69
N ALA A 349 -7.40 -13.94 -29.34
CA ALA A 349 -8.44 -13.50 -28.43
C ALA A 349 -9.83 -13.67 -29.06
N ASP A 350 -10.82 -14.04 -28.25
CA ASP A 350 -12.23 -14.08 -28.67
C ASP A 350 -12.78 -12.67 -28.90
N PHE A 351 -12.23 -11.70 -28.17
CA PHE A 351 -12.56 -10.29 -28.30
C PHE A 351 -11.36 -9.42 -27.92
N LEU A 352 -11.11 -8.36 -28.69
CA LEU A 352 -10.05 -7.39 -28.41
C LEU A 352 -10.54 -5.97 -28.72
N LEU A 353 -10.40 -5.08 -27.75
CA LEU A 353 -10.75 -3.66 -27.84
C LEU A 353 -9.53 -2.79 -27.60
N CYS A 354 -9.34 -1.77 -28.44
CA CYS A 354 -8.44 -0.63 -28.20
C CYS A 354 -9.26 0.51 -27.55
N ASP A 355 -8.89 0.92 -26.34
CA ASP A 355 -9.66 1.83 -25.50
C ASP A 355 -8.94 3.16 -25.15
N ASP A 356 -7.73 3.36 -25.69
CA ASP A 356 -6.77 4.47 -25.62
C ASP A 356 -7.23 5.97 -25.80
N LEU A 357 -8.45 6.37 -25.40
CA LEU A 357 -8.96 7.76 -25.58
C LEU A 357 -9.46 8.44 -24.30
N GLY A 358 -8.66 8.46 -23.23
CA GLY A 358 -8.69 9.49 -22.17
C GLY A 358 -9.70 9.30 -21.02
N ASN A 359 -10.69 8.42 -21.17
CA ASN A 359 -11.48 7.86 -20.07
C ASN A 359 -11.41 6.32 -20.08
N GLU A 360 -10.23 5.81 -20.42
CA GLU A 360 -9.99 4.41 -20.68
C GLU A 360 -9.88 3.58 -19.41
N TRP A 361 -10.28 2.31 -19.51
CA TRP A 361 -10.00 1.31 -18.49
C TRP A 361 -8.62 0.69 -18.71
N ALA A 362 -8.15 0.64 -19.96
CA ALA A 362 -6.82 0.18 -20.34
C ALA A 362 -6.52 0.65 -21.77
N ASP A 363 -5.30 0.44 -22.26
CA ASP A 363 -5.00 0.71 -23.68
C ASP A 363 -5.69 -0.35 -24.56
N HIS A 364 -5.63 -1.60 -24.11
CA HIS A 364 -6.40 -2.70 -24.69
C HIS A 364 -7.13 -3.52 -23.63
N ILE A 365 -8.28 -4.07 -24.02
CA ILE A 365 -9.05 -5.04 -23.24
C ILE A 365 -9.22 -6.29 -24.09
N ALA A 366 -8.73 -7.42 -23.59
CA ALA A 366 -8.84 -8.70 -24.26
C ALA A 366 -9.69 -9.68 -23.46
N ILE A 367 -10.53 -10.45 -24.14
CA ILE A 367 -11.17 -11.65 -23.59
C ILE A 367 -10.66 -12.84 -24.40
N ARG A 368 -10.10 -13.83 -23.70
CA ARG A 368 -9.65 -15.10 -24.28
C ARG A 368 -10.05 -16.24 -23.36
N GLU A 369 -10.91 -17.11 -23.86
CA GLU A 369 -11.52 -18.22 -23.13
C GLU A 369 -12.12 -17.78 -21.78
N ASN A 370 -11.47 -18.16 -20.68
CA ASN A 370 -11.89 -17.85 -19.31
C ASN A 370 -11.11 -16.66 -18.71
N SER A 371 -10.33 -15.95 -19.52
CA SER A 371 -9.49 -14.85 -19.09
C SER A 371 -9.97 -13.50 -19.61
N MET A 372 -9.87 -12.47 -18.76
CA MET A 372 -10.00 -11.06 -19.15
C MET A 372 -8.73 -10.31 -18.78
N SER A 373 -8.09 -9.72 -19.77
CA SER A 373 -6.82 -9.00 -19.60
C SER A 373 -7.01 -7.51 -19.88
N TYR A 374 -6.59 -6.66 -18.95
CA TYR A 374 -6.45 -5.20 -19.16
C TYR A 374 -4.97 -4.93 -19.43
N ILE A 375 -4.66 -4.40 -20.60
CA ILE A 375 -3.30 -4.24 -21.09
C ILE A 375 -2.92 -2.75 -21.08
N HIS A 376 -1.80 -2.46 -20.42
CA HIS A 376 -1.17 -1.14 -20.40
C HIS A 376 0.18 -1.20 -21.10
N SER A 377 0.29 -0.50 -22.22
CA SER A 377 1.45 -0.45 -23.09
C SER A 377 2.24 0.83 -22.82
N LYS A 378 3.55 0.70 -22.59
CA LYS A 378 4.44 1.86 -22.48
C LYS A 378 5.75 1.58 -23.18
N CYS A 379 6.15 2.49 -24.07
CA CYS A 379 7.46 2.42 -24.72
C CYS A 379 8.37 3.55 -24.28
N ASN A 380 9.66 3.26 -24.24
CA ASN A 380 10.74 4.24 -24.13
C ASN A 380 11.67 4.11 -25.35
N ASP A 381 12.78 4.86 -25.35
CA ASP A 381 13.88 4.89 -26.34
C ASP A 381 14.50 3.52 -26.76
N GLY A 382 13.92 2.40 -26.34
CA GLY A 382 14.33 1.05 -26.69
C GLY A 382 15.50 0.53 -25.87
N SER A 383 16.14 1.37 -25.05
CA SER A 383 17.20 0.92 -24.15
C SER A 383 16.62 0.12 -22.99
N ALA A 384 17.09 -1.11 -22.83
CA ALA A 384 16.77 -1.89 -21.64
C ALA A 384 17.31 -1.15 -20.41
N THR A 385 16.45 -0.97 -19.41
CA THR A 385 16.78 -0.19 -18.22
C THR A 385 16.26 -0.89 -16.98
N LEU A 386 17.10 -0.91 -15.95
CA LEU A 386 16.75 -1.38 -14.62
C LEU A 386 16.24 -0.23 -13.74
N SER A 387 15.74 0.86 -14.35
CA SER A 387 15.27 2.06 -13.67
C SER A 387 13.81 1.93 -13.22
N ALA A 388 13.57 2.01 -11.91
CA ALA A 388 12.24 1.94 -11.31
C ALA A 388 11.33 3.12 -11.70
N SER A 389 11.88 4.31 -11.97
CA SER A 389 11.10 5.52 -12.27
C SER A 389 10.25 5.38 -13.54
N LYS A 390 10.79 4.72 -14.59
CA LYS A 390 10.08 4.47 -15.85
C LYS A 390 8.88 3.53 -15.67
N PHE A 391 8.98 2.59 -14.72
CA PHE A 391 7.91 1.64 -14.38
C PHE A 391 6.78 2.26 -13.58
N GLN A 392 7.06 3.30 -12.79
CA GLN A 392 6.07 3.90 -11.90
C GLN A 392 4.85 4.43 -12.65
N GLU A 393 5.05 5.01 -13.83
CA GLU A 393 3.97 5.56 -14.65
C GLU A 393 3.00 4.46 -15.10
N VAL A 394 3.52 3.41 -15.75
CA VAL A 394 2.67 2.32 -16.29
C VAL A 394 2.03 1.50 -15.18
N ILE A 395 2.74 1.22 -14.07
CA ILE A 395 2.16 0.55 -12.89
C ILE A 395 1.09 1.44 -12.24
N GLY A 396 1.30 2.75 -12.18
CA GLY A 396 0.32 3.70 -11.67
C GLY A 396 -0.99 3.67 -12.47
N GLN A 397 -0.90 3.66 -13.79
CA GLN A 397 -2.06 3.51 -14.68
C GLN A 397 -2.75 2.16 -14.51
N ALA A 398 -1.97 1.08 -14.41
CA ALA A 398 -2.49 -0.27 -14.23
C ALA A 398 -3.25 -0.44 -12.91
N ILE A 399 -2.67 0.02 -11.80
CA ILE A 399 -3.31 -0.05 -10.47
C ILE A 399 -4.55 0.84 -10.41
N LYS A 400 -4.52 2.03 -11.05
CA LYS A 400 -5.68 2.93 -11.10
C LYS A 400 -6.92 2.22 -11.64
N ASN A 401 -6.74 1.35 -12.64
CA ASN A 401 -7.83 0.71 -13.36
C ASN A 401 -8.25 -0.67 -12.81
N ILE A 402 -7.61 -1.16 -11.74
CA ILE A 402 -8.05 -2.38 -11.02
C ILE A 402 -9.52 -2.27 -10.61
N GLY A 403 -9.96 -1.08 -10.16
CA GLY A 403 -11.36 -0.83 -9.79
C GLY A 403 -12.36 -1.02 -10.93
N ASN A 404 -11.89 -0.92 -12.19
CA ASN A 404 -12.72 -1.06 -13.39
C ASN A 404 -12.75 -2.51 -13.92
N MET A 405 -12.17 -3.49 -13.22
CA MET A 405 -12.15 -4.89 -13.69
C MET A 405 -13.42 -5.67 -13.34
N ASN A 406 -14.26 -5.19 -12.42
CA ASN A 406 -15.55 -5.80 -12.11
C ASN A 406 -16.69 -4.78 -12.32
N PRO A 407 -16.88 -4.24 -13.53
CA PRO A 407 -17.93 -3.27 -13.81
C PRO A 407 -19.33 -3.89 -13.65
N ASP A 408 -20.27 -3.06 -13.21
CA ASP A 408 -21.70 -3.37 -13.21
C ASP A 408 -22.31 -3.26 -14.63
N ASP A 409 -23.57 -3.65 -14.77
CA ASP A 409 -24.23 -3.68 -16.08
C ASP A 409 -24.35 -2.29 -16.72
N ASN A 410 -24.60 -1.24 -15.94
CA ASN A 410 -24.69 0.13 -16.45
C ASN A 410 -23.34 0.60 -17.01
N THR A 411 -22.28 0.34 -16.26
CA THR A 411 -20.90 0.68 -16.62
C THR A 411 -20.47 -0.03 -17.91
N ILE A 412 -20.88 -1.29 -18.11
CA ILE A 412 -20.65 -2.02 -19.36
C ILE A 412 -21.39 -1.37 -20.53
N GLN A 413 -22.68 -1.05 -20.36
CA GLN A 413 -23.47 -0.43 -21.41
C GLN A 413 -22.92 0.93 -21.83
N GLU A 414 -22.49 1.74 -20.86
CA GLU A 414 -21.81 3.01 -21.15
C GLU A 414 -20.51 2.80 -21.92
N LYS A 415 -19.72 1.79 -21.55
CA LYS A 415 -18.48 1.46 -22.26
C LYS A 415 -18.73 1.03 -23.70
N MET A 416 -19.76 0.21 -23.94
CA MET A 416 -20.10 -0.31 -25.26
C MET A 416 -20.48 0.77 -26.27
N LYS A 417 -21.06 1.91 -25.83
CA LYS A 417 -21.38 3.05 -26.70
C LYS A 417 -20.16 3.57 -27.48
N GLY A 418 -18.97 3.47 -26.89
CA GLY A 418 -17.72 3.94 -27.48
C GLY A 418 -16.96 2.91 -28.33
N MET A 419 -17.38 1.65 -28.34
CA MET A 419 -16.62 0.54 -28.94
C MET A 419 -16.78 0.43 -30.46
N ASN A 420 -17.93 0.85 -31.01
CA ASN A 420 -18.21 0.78 -32.46
C ASN A 420 -17.57 1.92 -33.28
N GLY A 421 -16.64 2.66 -32.66
CA GLY A 421 -15.98 3.81 -33.26
C GLY A 421 -14.63 3.49 -33.90
N LYS A 422 -14.06 4.52 -34.52
CA LYS A 422 -12.68 4.53 -35.00
C LYS A 422 -11.74 5.17 -33.97
N TRP A 423 -10.46 4.79 -34.01
CA TRP A 423 -9.44 5.38 -33.14
C TRP A 423 -8.96 6.72 -33.73
N ASN A 424 -9.04 7.78 -32.91
CA ASN A 424 -8.41 9.09 -33.15
C ASN A 424 -8.56 9.69 -34.57
N GLY A 425 -9.76 9.63 -35.17
CA GLY A 425 -10.02 10.21 -36.50
C GLY A 425 -9.42 9.42 -37.68
N THR A 426 -8.85 8.25 -37.43
CA THR A 426 -8.35 7.33 -38.44
C THR A 426 -9.44 6.35 -38.91
N ASN A 427 -9.09 5.39 -39.77
CA ASN A 427 -9.96 4.26 -40.12
C ASN A 427 -9.67 2.98 -39.31
N ILE A 428 -8.80 3.05 -38.29
CA ILE A 428 -8.50 1.97 -37.36
C ILE A 428 -9.73 1.71 -36.49
N ASN A 429 -10.34 0.52 -36.60
CA ASN A 429 -11.45 0.13 -35.73
C ASN A 429 -10.98 0.03 -34.28
N LYS A 430 -11.79 0.49 -33.32
CA LYS A 430 -11.51 0.27 -31.88
C LYS A 430 -11.69 -1.19 -31.47
N CYS A 431 -12.80 -1.81 -31.89
CA CYS A 431 -12.97 -3.25 -31.76
C CYS A 431 -12.04 -3.92 -32.80
N ARG A 432 -10.96 -4.53 -32.31
CA ARG A 432 -9.88 -5.11 -33.12
C ARG A 432 -10.19 -6.55 -33.52
N ILE A 433 -10.80 -7.30 -32.60
CA ILE A 433 -11.26 -8.69 -32.81
C ILE A 433 -12.66 -8.82 -32.20
N GLY A 434 -13.55 -9.52 -32.92
CA GLY A 434 -14.96 -9.69 -32.55
C GLY A 434 -15.84 -8.49 -32.95
N MET A 435 -17.06 -8.44 -32.41
CA MET A 435 -17.97 -7.31 -32.56
C MET A 435 -18.28 -6.69 -31.19
N PRO A 436 -18.56 -5.37 -31.09
CA PRO A 436 -18.92 -4.73 -29.82
C PRO A 436 -20.05 -5.45 -29.04
N ALA A 437 -21.05 -5.99 -29.75
CA ALA A 437 -22.15 -6.73 -29.14
C ALA A 437 -21.72 -8.04 -28.46
N ASP A 438 -20.58 -8.61 -28.85
CA ASP A 438 -20.05 -9.83 -28.23
C ASP A 438 -19.47 -9.56 -26.84
N TYR A 439 -19.04 -8.32 -26.56
CA TYR A 439 -18.39 -7.97 -25.30
C TYR A 439 -19.27 -8.26 -24.08
N GLU A 440 -20.53 -7.79 -24.09
CA GLU A 440 -21.45 -8.03 -22.98
C GLU A 440 -21.69 -9.52 -22.77
N ARG A 441 -21.91 -10.27 -23.86
CA ARG A 441 -22.16 -11.72 -23.81
C ARG A 441 -20.96 -12.46 -23.20
N LEU A 442 -19.76 -12.17 -23.70
CA LEU A 442 -18.52 -12.80 -23.25
C LEU A 442 -18.19 -12.42 -21.80
N TYR A 443 -18.30 -11.14 -21.46
CA TYR A 443 -18.05 -10.66 -20.11
C TYR A 443 -19.06 -11.24 -19.10
N LYS A 444 -20.36 -11.29 -19.43
CA LYS A 444 -21.36 -11.91 -18.54
C LYS A 444 -21.09 -13.40 -18.33
N LYS A 445 -20.66 -14.12 -19.37
CA LYS A 445 -20.22 -15.52 -19.25
C LYS A 445 -19.01 -15.65 -18.30
N LEU A 446 -18.03 -14.75 -18.42
CA LEU A 446 -16.88 -14.71 -17.52
C LEU A 446 -17.25 -14.37 -16.08
N ARG A 447 -18.15 -13.40 -15.86
CA ARG A 447 -18.52 -12.89 -14.53
C ARG A 447 -18.96 -14.00 -13.57
N TYR A 448 -19.66 -15.02 -14.07
CA TYR A 448 -20.17 -16.15 -13.28
C TYR A 448 -19.30 -17.42 -13.38
N ASN A 449 -18.17 -17.37 -14.08
CA ASN A 449 -17.30 -18.53 -14.23
C ASN A 449 -16.42 -18.70 -12.97
N PRO A 450 -16.49 -19.85 -12.26
CA PRO A 450 -15.65 -20.10 -11.09
C PRO A 450 -14.15 -20.19 -11.43
N ASN A 451 -13.81 -20.45 -12.69
CA ASN A 451 -12.44 -20.49 -13.20
C ASN A 451 -12.06 -19.19 -13.93
N LYS A 452 -12.79 -18.09 -13.71
CA LYS A 452 -12.47 -16.78 -14.30
C LYS A 452 -11.07 -16.36 -13.87
N VAL A 453 -10.25 -15.99 -14.85
CA VAL A 453 -8.94 -15.38 -14.62
C VAL A 453 -9.01 -13.91 -15.02
N GLN A 454 -8.71 -13.01 -14.09
CA GLN A 454 -8.59 -11.59 -14.39
C GLN A 454 -7.12 -11.19 -14.34
N GLU A 455 -6.67 -10.44 -15.34
CA GLU A 455 -5.26 -10.13 -15.53
C GLU A 455 -5.04 -8.65 -15.76
N ILE A 456 -4.06 -8.10 -15.06
CA ILE A 456 -3.44 -6.82 -15.41
C ILE A 456 -2.14 -7.11 -16.13
N CYS A 457 -2.05 -6.69 -17.39
CA CYS A 457 -0.92 -6.92 -18.25
C CYS A 457 -0.17 -5.61 -18.50
N LEU A 458 1.16 -5.65 -18.37
CA LEU A 458 2.03 -4.55 -18.80
C LEU A 458 2.77 -4.99 -20.07
N ALA A 459 2.80 -4.15 -21.09
CA ALA A 459 3.59 -4.39 -22.30
C ALA A 459 4.67 -3.30 -22.43
N VAL A 460 5.94 -3.68 -22.25
CA VAL A 460 7.05 -2.73 -22.12
C VAL A 460 8.28 -3.14 -22.93
N ASN A 461 8.91 -2.18 -23.62
CA ASN A 461 10.11 -2.43 -24.44
C ASN A 461 11.44 -2.15 -23.72
N TYR A 462 11.40 -1.79 -22.45
CA TYR A 462 12.58 -1.33 -21.70
C TYR A 462 12.97 -2.28 -20.54
N LEU A 463 12.38 -3.46 -20.47
CA LEU A 463 12.75 -4.52 -19.53
C LEU A 463 13.14 -5.79 -20.29
N SER A 464 14.14 -6.48 -19.77
CA SER A 464 14.60 -7.79 -20.25
C SER A 464 14.57 -8.78 -19.08
N LYS A 465 14.01 -9.98 -19.33
CA LYS A 465 13.90 -11.02 -18.31
C LYS A 465 15.26 -11.60 -17.93
N SER A 466 16.09 -11.90 -18.91
CA SER A 466 17.45 -12.40 -18.79
C SER A 466 18.36 -11.40 -18.06
N ALA A 467 18.31 -10.12 -18.44
CA ALA A 467 19.08 -9.08 -17.75
C ALA A 467 18.68 -8.94 -16.27
N LEU A 468 17.38 -9.09 -15.96
CA LEU A 468 16.89 -9.05 -14.59
C LEU A 468 17.29 -10.31 -13.80
N ALA A 469 17.20 -11.49 -14.42
CA ALA A 469 17.63 -12.76 -13.82
C ALA A 469 19.13 -12.76 -13.50
N GLU A 470 19.98 -12.28 -14.42
CA GLU A 470 21.42 -12.13 -14.19
C GLU A 470 21.71 -11.17 -13.03
N ALA A 471 20.97 -10.06 -12.95
CA ALA A 471 21.09 -9.12 -11.83
C ALA A 471 20.67 -9.76 -10.50
N PHE A 472 19.62 -10.59 -10.50
CA PHE A 472 19.17 -11.32 -9.32
C PHE A 472 20.21 -12.33 -8.84
N ASP A 473 20.81 -13.09 -9.75
CA ASP A 473 21.85 -14.06 -9.41
C ASP A 473 23.11 -13.37 -8.85
N LYS A 474 23.51 -12.25 -9.43
CA LYS A 474 24.58 -11.40 -8.87
C LYS A 474 24.28 -10.95 -7.45
N ILE A 475 23.03 -10.56 -7.17
CA ILE A 475 22.60 -10.15 -5.82
C ILE A 475 22.57 -11.35 -4.85
N LYS A 476 22.04 -12.51 -5.25
CA LYS A 476 22.00 -13.73 -4.44
C LYS A 476 23.43 -14.17 -4.05
N ASN A 477 24.36 -14.10 -5.00
CA ASN A 477 25.74 -14.54 -4.83
C ASN A 477 26.69 -13.46 -4.27
N ASN A 478 26.16 -12.34 -3.78
CA ASN A 478 26.94 -11.20 -3.26
C ASN A 478 28.03 -10.66 -4.22
N GLN A 479 27.80 -10.77 -5.53
CA GLN A 479 28.73 -10.28 -6.54
C GLN A 479 28.60 -8.76 -6.75
N PRO A 480 29.68 -8.07 -7.18
CA PRO A 480 29.63 -6.64 -7.47
C PRO A 480 28.66 -6.31 -8.60
N LEU A 481 27.72 -5.40 -8.34
CA LEU A 481 26.76 -4.90 -9.32
C LEU A 481 26.66 -3.37 -9.21
N LYS A 482 27.18 -2.66 -10.21
CA LYS A 482 27.19 -1.17 -10.22
C LYS A 482 25.80 -0.56 -10.06
N GLN A 483 24.76 -1.22 -10.57
CA GLN A 483 23.37 -0.76 -10.54
C GLN A 483 22.51 -1.44 -9.46
N LYS A 484 23.13 -2.04 -8.43
CA LYS A 484 22.42 -2.80 -7.38
C LYS A 484 21.26 -2.04 -6.77
N ASN A 485 21.44 -0.75 -6.47
CA ASN A 485 20.38 0.08 -5.88
C ASN A 485 19.17 0.23 -6.80
N ASN A 486 19.38 0.41 -8.11
CA ASN A 486 18.29 0.55 -9.08
C ASN A 486 17.50 -0.75 -9.22
N VAL A 487 18.20 -1.89 -9.28
CA VAL A 487 17.58 -3.22 -9.33
C VAL A 487 16.76 -3.49 -8.06
N VAL A 488 17.31 -3.17 -6.89
CA VAL A 488 16.60 -3.31 -5.61
C VAL A 488 15.33 -2.45 -5.60
N GLN A 489 15.39 -1.20 -6.06
CA GLN A 489 14.20 -0.34 -6.16
C GLN A 489 13.16 -0.89 -7.13
N LEU A 490 13.59 -1.40 -8.30
CA LEU A 490 12.70 -2.01 -9.27
C LEU A 490 12.00 -3.23 -8.68
N VAL A 491 12.73 -4.08 -7.96
CA VAL A 491 12.15 -5.25 -7.28
C VAL A 491 11.08 -4.82 -6.28
N TRP A 492 11.35 -3.82 -5.44
CA TRP A 492 10.35 -3.33 -4.49
C TRP A 492 9.09 -2.81 -5.19
N LEU A 493 9.25 -2.12 -6.31
CA LEU A 493 8.13 -1.62 -7.10
C LEU A 493 7.31 -2.76 -7.72
N LEU A 494 7.98 -3.77 -8.30
CA LEU A 494 7.34 -4.94 -8.89
C LEU A 494 6.65 -5.81 -7.83
N SER A 495 7.29 -6.09 -6.71
CA SER A 495 6.67 -6.82 -5.59
C SER A 495 5.43 -6.09 -5.08
N GLY A 496 5.47 -4.76 -4.97
CA GLY A 496 4.31 -3.94 -4.60
C GLY A 496 3.17 -4.02 -5.62
N PHE A 497 3.48 -4.03 -6.92
CA PHE A 497 2.50 -4.25 -7.98
C PHE A 497 1.87 -5.64 -7.88
N ILE A 498 2.67 -6.71 -7.80
CA ILE A 498 2.17 -8.09 -7.69
C ILE A 498 1.29 -8.25 -6.45
N SER A 499 1.73 -7.74 -5.29
CA SER A 499 0.95 -7.78 -4.05
C SER A 499 -0.41 -7.12 -4.23
N THR A 500 -0.45 -5.98 -4.95
CA THR A 500 -1.70 -5.24 -5.19
C THR A 500 -2.64 -5.99 -6.12
N CYS A 501 -2.12 -6.60 -7.19
CA CYS A 501 -2.92 -7.46 -8.06
C CYS A 501 -3.47 -8.66 -7.29
N LYS A 502 -2.63 -9.39 -6.54
CA LYS A 502 -3.07 -10.56 -5.77
C LYS A 502 -4.10 -10.21 -4.70
N GLU A 503 -4.00 -9.03 -4.08
CA GLU A 503 -4.99 -8.54 -3.13
C GLU A 503 -6.36 -8.29 -3.74
N ALA A 504 -6.40 -7.93 -5.03
CA ALA A 504 -7.63 -7.75 -5.79
C ALA A 504 -8.09 -9.02 -6.52
N ASP A 505 -7.50 -10.19 -6.20
CA ASP A 505 -7.71 -11.47 -6.89
C ASP A 505 -7.40 -11.41 -8.40
N LEU A 506 -6.36 -10.64 -8.74
CA LEU A 506 -5.89 -10.45 -10.11
C LEU A 506 -4.54 -11.14 -10.32
N ASN A 507 -4.40 -11.76 -11.48
CA ASN A 507 -3.10 -12.13 -12.01
C ASN A 507 -2.42 -10.91 -12.64
N CYS A 508 -1.09 -10.96 -12.70
CA CYS A 508 -0.30 -9.94 -13.36
C CYS A 508 0.65 -10.61 -14.36
N ARG A 509 0.82 -9.97 -15.52
CA ARG A 509 1.75 -10.40 -16.56
C ARG A 509 2.51 -9.20 -17.09
N ILE A 510 3.80 -9.37 -17.35
CA ILE A 510 4.64 -8.33 -17.95
C ILE A 510 5.23 -8.91 -19.24
N PHE A 511 4.71 -8.46 -20.38
CA PHE A 511 5.30 -8.74 -21.67
C PHE A 511 6.50 -7.84 -21.88
N CYS A 512 7.67 -8.44 -22.04
CA CYS A 512 8.95 -7.73 -22.09
C CYS A 512 9.91 -8.38 -23.10
N LYS A 513 11.12 -7.84 -23.21
CA LYS A 513 12.20 -8.48 -23.97
C LYS A 513 12.69 -9.71 -23.23
N ASP A 514 13.27 -10.64 -23.98
CA ASP A 514 14.05 -11.72 -23.37
C ASP A 514 15.25 -11.16 -22.62
#